data_AF-A0AAV0GK07-F1
#
_entry.id   AF-A0AAV0GK07-F1
#
_cell.length_a   1.000
_cell.length_b   1.000
_cell.length_c   1.000
_cell.angle_alpha   90.00
_cell.angle_beta   90.00
_cell.angle_gamma   90.00
#
_symmetry.space_group_name_H-M   'P 1'
#
loop_
_entity.id
_entity.type
_entity.pdbx_description
1 polymer ?
#
loop_
_entity_poly.entity_id
_entity_poly.type
_entity_poly.pdbx_seq_one_letter_code
_entity_poly.pdbx_strand_id
1 'polypeptide(L)'
;MKKVLGLTNMLSHFLQQKDQNILEAVSLIKSTKEKFQDLRESGWEELLEDVSKFCVKNKIDILNMEDTTHCSRRVRHPVTNYHHFQADIFYQVIDQVNLEMENRFSESNTDLLACLACLDPKDKFSNFCESKLLSLAELYSSDFSAVEQMELKEQLQVWIYEMRENEAFSTLQSIGEVSKKMVELTIHKSFHLVYRLIELALVLPVATATVERAFSAMNIIKTDLRNKMGDDYLTDCLVCYIERDIFQAIDNEAIMQHFQNMKTRRIDLPRLQK
;
A
#
# COMPACT_ATOMS: atom_id res chain seq x y z
N MET A 1 17.82 -3.16 13.46
CA MET A 1 16.82 -3.42 12.39
C MET A 1 15.46 -3.92 12.88
N LYS A 2 15.34 -4.86 13.83
CA LYS A 2 14.04 -5.43 14.24
C LYS A 2 12.98 -4.39 14.63
N LYS A 3 13.34 -3.37 15.44
CA LYS A 3 12.40 -2.28 15.83
C LYS A 3 11.93 -1.48 14.61
N VAL A 4 12.86 -0.98 13.80
CA VAL A 4 12.60 -0.20 12.57
C VAL A 4 11.72 -0.98 11.59
N LEU A 5 12.09 -2.23 11.27
CA LEU A 5 11.31 -3.08 10.36
C LEU A 5 9.97 -3.51 10.95
N GLY A 6 9.86 -3.66 12.28
CA GLY A 6 8.60 -3.97 12.94
C GLY A 6 7.56 -2.87 12.75
N LEU A 7 7.98 -1.60 12.87
CA LEU A 7 7.13 -0.44 12.63
C LEU A 7 6.65 -0.37 11.18
N THR A 8 7.56 -0.52 10.21
CA THR A 8 7.19 -0.51 8.79
C THR A 8 6.36 -1.72 8.38
N ASN A 9 6.57 -2.90 8.99
CA ASN A 9 5.85 -4.12 8.64
C ASN A 9 4.35 -4.01 8.95
N MET A 10 4.00 -3.36 10.06
CA MET A 10 2.59 -3.15 10.44
C MET A 10 1.88 -2.27 9.43
N LEU A 11 2.48 -1.13 9.06
CA LEU A 11 1.96 -0.25 8.01
C LEU A 11 1.91 -0.99 6.65
N SER A 12 2.94 -1.76 6.32
CA SER A 12 3.02 -2.51 5.07
C SER A 12 1.90 -3.53 4.92
N HIS A 13 1.61 -4.30 5.97
CA HIS A 13 0.49 -5.25 5.95
C HIS A 13 -0.86 -4.55 5.83
N PHE A 14 -1.06 -3.44 6.54
CA PHE A 14 -2.30 -2.67 6.46
C PHE A 14 -2.55 -2.14 5.04
N LEU A 15 -1.54 -1.51 4.44
CA LEU A 15 -1.58 -0.99 3.06
C LEU A 15 -1.59 -2.09 1.97
N GLN A 16 -1.58 -3.36 2.35
CA GLN A 16 -1.73 -4.48 1.41
C GLN A 16 -3.09 -5.18 1.50
N GLN A 17 -3.94 -4.83 2.46
CA GLN A 17 -5.28 -5.42 2.58
C GLN A 17 -6.18 -5.03 1.40
N LYS A 18 -7.12 -5.89 1.03
CA LYS A 18 -8.05 -5.63 -0.10
C LYS A 18 -9.12 -4.60 0.25
N ASP A 19 -9.53 -4.55 1.52
CA ASP A 19 -10.62 -3.70 2.03
C ASP A 19 -10.07 -2.52 2.84
N GLN A 20 -9.13 -1.76 2.25
CA GLN A 20 -8.50 -0.64 2.93
C GLN A 20 -9.48 0.52 3.13
N ASN A 21 -9.63 0.93 4.39
CA ASN A 21 -10.19 2.23 4.70
C ASN A 21 -9.10 3.30 4.55
N ILE A 22 -9.31 4.23 3.62
CA ILE A 22 -8.37 5.32 3.31
C ILE A 22 -8.12 6.20 4.55
N LEU A 23 -9.13 6.44 5.38
CA LEU A 23 -8.99 7.22 6.61
C LEU A 23 -8.05 6.55 7.61
N GLU A 24 -8.25 5.25 7.81
CA GLU A 24 -7.41 4.45 8.69
C GLU A 24 -5.98 4.37 8.13
N ALA A 25 -5.82 4.28 6.81
CA ALA A 25 -4.52 4.30 6.15
C ALA A 25 -3.78 5.63 6.39
N VAL A 26 -4.44 6.77 6.18
CA VAL A 26 -3.84 8.10 6.41
C VAL A 26 -3.45 8.29 7.87
N SER A 27 -4.34 7.91 8.79
CA SER A 27 -4.07 7.95 10.23
C SER A 27 -2.85 7.09 10.59
N LEU A 28 -2.78 5.86 10.05
CA LEU A 28 -1.69 4.93 10.31
C LEU A 28 -0.36 5.41 9.75
N ILE A 29 -0.35 6.00 8.55
CA ILE A 29 0.84 6.63 7.95
C ILE A 29 1.33 7.74 8.87
N LYS A 30 0.44 8.62 9.34
CA LYS A 30 0.79 9.72 10.24
C LYS A 30 1.35 9.21 11.57
N SER A 31 0.67 8.28 12.23
CA SER A 31 1.15 7.67 13.48
C SER A 31 2.49 6.95 13.30
N THR A 32 2.71 6.33 12.14
CA THR A 32 3.99 5.66 11.83
C THR A 32 5.12 6.68 11.66
N LYS A 33 4.87 7.80 10.96
CA LYS A 33 5.84 8.91 10.82
C LYS A 33 6.19 9.50 12.18
N GLU A 34 5.19 9.81 13.01
CA GLU A 34 5.40 10.31 14.38
C GLU A 34 6.23 9.31 15.20
N LYS A 35 5.96 8.02 15.07
CA LYS A 35 6.73 7.00 15.81
C LYS A 35 8.19 6.90 15.38
N PHE A 36 8.51 7.14 14.10
CA PHE A 36 9.90 7.22 13.66
C PHE A 36 10.59 8.49 14.14
N GLN A 37 9.87 9.61 14.26
CA GLN A 37 10.37 10.83 14.86
C GLN A 37 10.70 10.61 16.35
N ASP A 38 9.78 10.01 17.12
CA ASP A 38 10.02 9.63 18.52
C ASP A 38 11.25 8.73 18.67
N LEU A 39 11.37 7.74 17.78
CA LEU A 39 12.48 6.79 17.77
C LEU A 39 13.81 7.50 17.52
N ARG A 40 13.81 8.53 16.68
CA ARG A 40 14.99 9.36 16.41
C ARG A 40 15.40 10.18 17.65
N GLU A 41 14.43 10.80 18.32
CA GLU A 41 14.69 11.76 19.41
C GLU A 41 15.02 11.07 20.74
N SER A 42 14.35 9.96 21.06
CA SER A 42 14.42 9.31 22.38
C SER A 42 14.71 7.80 22.33
N GLY A 43 14.66 7.19 21.14
CA GLY A 43 14.72 5.74 21.00
C GLY A 43 16.11 5.11 21.08
N TRP A 44 17.18 5.92 21.12
CA TRP A 44 18.55 5.41 21.13
C TRP A 44 18.89 4.63 22.41
N GLU A 45 18.60 5.21 23.58
CA GLU A 45 18.93 4.60 24.87
C GLU A 45 18.19 3.27 25.07
N GLU A 46 16.90 3.24 24.74
CA GLU A 46 16.07 2.02 24.80
C GLU A 46 16.60 0.93 23.84
N LEU A 47 17.04 1.32 22.63
CA LEU A 47 17.66 0.38 21.70
C LEU A 47 18.98 -0.17 22.25
N LEU A 48 19.81 0.69 22.84
CA LEU A 48 21.10 0.31 23.40
C LEU A 48 20.92 -0.66 24.57
N GLU A 49 19.92 -0.44 25.43
CA GLU A 49 19.59 -1.34 26.54
C GLU A 49 19.13 -2.71 26.03
N ASP A 50 18.26 -2.75 25.02
CA ASP A 50 17.77 -4.00 24.42
C ASP A 50 18.90 -4.80 23.75
N VAL A 51 19.79 -4.10 23.03
CA VAL A 51 20.98 -4.72 22.43
C VAL A 51 21.91 -5.26 23.51
N SER A 52 22.12 -4.51 24.59
CA SER A 52 22.94 -4.96 25.72
C SER A 52 22.36 -6.22 26.37
N LYS A 53 21.05 -6.24 26.64
CA LYS A 53 20.33 -7.44 27.14
C LYS A 53 20.47 -8.63 26.19
N PHE A 54 20.38 -8.39 24.88
CA PHE A 54 20.58 -9.43 23.87
C PHE A 54 22.01 -9.97 23.86
N CYS A 55 23.02 -9.11 23.96
CA CYS A 55 24.42 -9.51 24.02
C CYS A 55 24.71 -10.36 25.26
N VAL A 56 24.24 -9.93 26.44
CA VAL A 56 24.37 -10.71 27.70
C VAL A 56 23.72 -12.08 27.56
N LYS A 57 22.49 -12.14 27.01
CA LYS A 57 21.75 -13.38 26.82
C LYS A 57 22.49 -14.38 25.90
N ASN A 58 23.17 -13.87 24.87
CA ASN A 58 23.85 -14.70 23.87
C ASN A 58 25.36 -14.84 24.11
N LYS A 59 25.89 -14.34 25.25
CA LYS A 59 27.32 -14.36 25.60
C LYS A 59 28.20 -13.68 24.55
N ILE A 60 27.71 -12.56 24.01
CA ILE A 60 28.46 -11.70 23.09
C ILE A 60 29.11 -10.59 23.92
N ASP A 61 30.42 -10.39 23.76
CA ASP A 61 31.13 -9.32 24.46
C ASP A 61 30.60 -7.95 24.03
N ILE A 62 30.25 -7.13 25.02
CA ILE A 62 29.75 -5.78 24.78
C ILE A 62 30.96 -4.88 24.49
N LEU A 63 30.95 -4.28 23.31
CA LEU A 63 31.92 -3.24 22.94
C LEU A 63 31.84 -2.06 23.92
N ASN A 64 32.99 -1.59 24.40
CA ASN A 64 33.04 -0.35 25.16
C ASN A 64 32.69 0.83 24.23
N MET A 65 31.67 1.60 24.63
CA MET A 65 31.13 2.70 23.84
C MET A 65 32.06 3.93 23.84
N GLU A 66 32.94 4.04 24.85
CA GLU A 66 33.96 5.08 24.96
C GLU A 66 35.21 4.79 24.13
N ASP A 67 35.41 3.54 23.72
CA ASP A 67 36.54 3.17 22.88
C ASP A 67 36.42 3.81 21.49
N THR A 68 37.57 4.08 20.88
CA THR A 68 37.62 4.63 19.52
C THR A 68 37.42 3.53 18.50
N THR A 69 36.64 3.82 17.47
CA THR A 69 36.39 2.88 16.37
C THR A 69 37.71 2.47 15.71
N HIS A 70 37.91 1.16 15.49
CA HIS A 70 39.02 0.64 14.70
C HIS A 70 38.75 0.85 13.19
N CYS A 71 38.63 2.11 12.78
CA CYS A 71 38.49 2.45 11.38
C CYS A 71 39.87 2.49 10.70
N SER A 72 39.94 1.88 9.51
CA SER A 72 41.13 1.77 8.64
C SER A 72 41.91 3.09 8.53
N ARG A 73 43.24 2.99 8.29
CA ARG A 73 44.30 4.03 8.32
C ARG A 73 44.05 5.37 7.55
N ARG A 74 42.85 5.64 7.04
CA ARG A 74 42.48 6.80 6.21
C ARG A 74 41.51 7.80 6.87
N VAL A 75 41.01 7.57 8.08
CA VAL A 75 40.12 8.53 8.75
C VAL A 75 40.92 9.50 9.61
N ARG A 76 40.73 10.82 9.40
CA ARG A 76 41.54 11.90 10.02
C ARG A 76 41.24 12.16 11.50
N HIS A 77 40.13 11.65 12.03
CA HIS A 77 39.75 11.83 13.44
C HIS A 77 39.17 10.53 14.02
N PRO A 78 39.68 10.05 15.17
CA PRO A 78 39.10 8.89 15.83
C PRO A 78 37.74 9.26 16.41
N VAL A 79 36.70 8.55 15.96
CA VAL A 79 35.31 8.71 16.43
C VAL A 79 35.04 7.63 17.47
N THR A 80 34.35 7.98 18.56
CA THR A 80 33.94 7.00 19.59
C THR A 80 32.96 5.98 19.01
N ASN A 81 32.99 4.75 19.51
CA ASN A 81 32.03 3.71 19.13
C ASN A 81 30.60 4.21 19.34
N TYR A 82 30.36 4.95 20.43
CA TYR A 82 29.06 5.58 20.68
C TYR A 82 28.60 6.48 19.54
N HIS A 83 29.44 7.44 19.11
CA HIS A 83 29.09 8.35 18.02
C HIS A 83 28.92 7.60 16.69
N HIS A 84 29.76 6.59 16.42
CA HIS A 84 29.64 5.80 15.21
C HIS A 84 28.29 5.07 15.12
N PHE A 85 27.91 4.33 16.16
CA PHE A 85 26.64 3.59 16.14
C PHE A 85 25.42 4.51 16.22
N GLN A 86 25.49 5.61 16.99
CA GLN A 86 24.38 6.54 17.15
C GLN A 86 24.20 7.43 15.92
N ALA A 87 25.24 8.19 15.54
CA ALA A 87 25.14 9.19 14.49
C ALA A 87 25.31 8.60 13.08
N ASP A 88 26.31 7.75 12.87
CA ASP A 88 26.62 7.26 11.52
C ASP A 88 25.70 6.12 11.09
N ILE A 89 25.14 5.35 12.03
CA ILE A 89 24.27 4.21 11.71
C ILE A 89 22.83 4.47 12.08
N PHE A 90 22.54 4.70 13.37
CA PHE A 90 21.15 4.77 13.84
C PHE A 90 20.39 5.96 13.26
N TYR A 91 20.93 7.18 13.37
CA TYR A 91 20.30 8.36 12.77
C TYR A 91 20.24 8.27 11.25
N GLN A 92 21.30 7.82 10.58
CA GLN A 92 21.26 7.66 9.11
C GLN A 92 20.16 6.69 8.67
N VAL A 93 19.99 5.55 9.34
CA VAL A 93 18.94 4.58 8.98
C VAL A 93 17.54 5.17 9.21
N ILE A 94 17.30 5.85 10.34
CA ILE A 94 16.00 6.47 10.60
C ILE A 94 15.72 7.62 9.63
N ASP A 95 16.71 8.47 9.37
CA ASP A 95 16.58 9.61 8.47
C ASP A 95 16.28 9.15 7.04
N GLN A 96 16.91 8.05 6.58
CA GLN A 96 16.59 7.45 5.29
C GLN A 96 15.16 6.89 5.25
N VAL A 97 14.72 6.19 6.29
CA VAL A 97 13.33 5.68 6.34
C VAL A 97 12.33 6.84 6.35
N ASN A 98 12.60 7.90 7.11
CA ASN A 98 11.75 9.09 7.14
C ASN A 98 11.70 9.79 5.78
N LEU A 99 12.85 9.92 5.11
CA LEU A 99 12.93 10.50 3.76
C LEU A 99 12.10 9.68 2.76
N GLU A 100 12.22 8.36 2.78
CA GLU A 100 11.43 7.49 1.89
C GLU A 100 9.93 7.54 2.22
N MET A 101 9.57 7.63 3.51
CA MET A 101 8.19 7.83 3.93
C MET A 101 7.63 9.18 3.46
N GLU A 102 8.44 10.23 3.45
CA GLU A 102 8.03 11.56 2.96
C GLU A 102 7.94 11.60 1.44
N ASN A 103 8.88 10.97 0.74
CA ASN A 103 8.84 10.86 -0.72
C ASN A 103 7.62 10.07 -1.20
N ARG A 104 7.24 8.99 -0.49
CA ARG A 104 6.10 8.14 -0.86
C ARG A 104 4.76 8.72 -0.41
N PHE A 105 4.71 9.30 0.78
CA PHE A 105 3.50 9.86 1.39
C PHE A 105 3.68 11.36 1.68
N SER A 106 3.95 12.14 0.63
CA SER A 106 4.05 13.60 0.74
C SER A 106 2.74 14.21 1.24
N GLU A 107 2.81 15.44 1.76
CA GLU A 107 1.63 16.20 2.18
C GLU A 107 0.52 16.20 1.11
N SER A 108 0.89 16.42 -0.16
CA SER A 108 -0.06 16.39 -1.28
C SER A 108 -0.71 15.01 -1.50
N ASN A 109 0.04 13.91 -1.32
CA ASN A 109 -0.52 12.56 -1.42
C ASN A 109 -1.44 12.26 -0.22
N THR A 110 -1.08 12.70 0.98
CA THR A 110 -1.95 12.55 2.16
C THR A 110 -3.21 13.41 2.06
N ASP A 111 -3.13 14.60 1.46
CA ASP A 111 -4.28 15.46 1.20
C ASP A 111 -5.21 14.84 0.16
N LEU A 112 -4.65 14.27 -0.91
CA LEU A 112 -5.40 13.46 -1.88
C LEU A 112 -6.15 12.31 -1.21
N LEU A 113 -5.46 11.50 -0.39
CA LEU A 113 -6.09 10.42 0.36
C LEU A 113 -7.16 10.96 1.33
N ALA A 114 -6.92 12.10 1.95
CA ALA A 114 -7.90 12.76 2.82
C ALA A 114 -9.12 13.31 2.05
N CYS A 115 -8.99 13.62 0.76
CA CYS A 115 -10.12 13.94 -0.11
C CYS A 115 -10.90 12.69 -0.49
N LEU A 116 -10.21 11.58 -0.81
CA LEU A 116 -10.85 10.29 -1.11
C LEU A 116 -11.65 9.76 0.09
N ALA A 117 -11.14 9.99 1.30
CA ALA A 117 -11.82 9.70 2.54
C ALA A 117 -13.19 10.39 2.70
N CYS A 118 -13.43 11.52 2.02
CA CYS A 118 -14.73 12.20 2.05
C CYS A 118 -15.82 11.45 1.28
N LEU A 119 -15.45 10.45 0.46
CA LEU A 119 -16.36 9.58 -0.28
C LEU A 119 -16.62 8.25 0.46
N ASP A 120 -16.07 8.06 1.66
CA ASP A 120 -16.30 6.84 2.45
C ASP A 120 -17.79 6.74 2.84
N PRO A 121 -18.51 5.67 2.44
CA PRO A 121 -19.93 5.49 2.76
C PRO A 121 -20.20 5.24 4.25
N LYS A 122 -19.17 4.90 5.06
CA LYS A 122 -19.32 4.60 6.49
C LYS A 122 -20.03 5.73 7.24
N ASP A 123 -20.86 5.33 8.20
CA ASP A 123 -21.66 6.21 9.04
C ASP A 123 -22.46 7.27 8.25
N LYS A 124 -23.03 6.86 7.10
CA LYS A 124 -23.79 7.73 6.19
C LYS A 124 -22.96 8.91 5.67
N PHE A 125 -21.74 8.64 5.21
CA PHE A 125 -20.83 9.66 4.71
C PHE A 125 -20.54 10.74 5.76
N SER A 126 -20.18 10.32 6.98
CA SER A 126 -19.89 11.23 8.10
C SER A 126 -18.71 12.16 7.80
N ASN A 127 -17.73 11.67 7.05
CA ASN A 127 -16.50 12.38 6.68
C ASN A 127 -16.64 13.26 5.43
N PHE A 128 -17.86 13.41 4.90
CA PHE A 128 -18.12 14.21 3.72
C PHE A 128 -17.68 15.67 3.91
N CYS A 129 -16.85 16.16 3.00
CA CYS A 129 -16.36 17.53 3.00
C CYS A 129 -16.34 18.08 1.57
N GLU A 130 -17.27 18.99 1.28
CA GLU A 130 -17.40 19.60 -0.06
C GLU A 130 -16.11 20.28 -0.51
N SER A 131 -15.47 21.06 0.35
CA SER A 131 -14.26 21.81 -0.01
C SER A 131 -13.10 20.90 -0.42
N LYS A 132 -12.91 19.78 0.28
CA LYS A 132 -11.87 18.79 -0.06
C LYS A 132 -12.14 18.10 -1.40
N LEU A 133 -13.40 17.76 -1.69
CA LEU A 133 -13.77 17.16 -2.97
C LEU A 133 -13.61 18.15 -4.14
N LEU A 134 -13.86 19.44 -3.91
CA LEU A 134 -13.56 20.47 -4.91
C LEU A 134 -12.05 20.62 -5.13
N SER A 135 -11.24 20.61 -4.08
CA SER A 135 -9.78 20.60 -4.21
C SER A 135 -9.25 19.37 -4.97
N LEU A 136 -9.92 18.22 -4.83
CA LEU A 136 -9.62 17.05 -5.66
C LEU A 136 -9.87 17.33 -7.14
N ALA A 137 -11.01 17.93 -7.50
CA ALA A 137 -11.31 18.31 -8.88
C ALA A 137 -10.35 19.39 -9.43
N GLU A 138 -9.86 20.29 -8.58
CA GLU A 138 -8.82 21.27 -8.94
C GLU A 138 -7.49 20.60 -9.28
N LEU A 139 -7.12 19.55 -8.54
CA LEU A 139 -5.89 18.79 -8.83
C LEU A 139 -5.97 18.09 -10.19
N TYR A 140 -7.16 17.63 -10.58
CA TYR A 140 -7.45 17.03 -11.89
C TYR A 140 -8.03 18.05 -12.89
N SER A 141 -7.38 19.20 -13.02
CA SER A 141 -7.77 20.27 -13.97
C SER A 141 -7.90 19.85 -15.44
N SER A 142 -7.32 18.71 -15.83
CA SER A 142 -7.50 18.14 -17.17
C SER A 142 -8.82 17.36 -17.33
N ASP A 143 -9.37 16.84 -16.23
CA ASP A 143 -10.60 16.05 -16.19
C ASP A 143 -11.83 16.89 -15.82
N PHE A 144 -11.63 18.09 -15.25
CA PHE A 144 -12.68 19.03 -14.89
C PHE A 144 -12.40 20.43 -15.43
N SER A 145 -13.30 20.94 -16.28
CA SER A 145 -13.30 22.34 -16.68
C SER A 145 -13.77 23.26 -15.56
N ALA A 146 -13.44 24.56 -15.63
CA ALA A 146 -13.88 25.54 -14.64
C ALA A 146 -15.41 25.64 -14.50
N VAL A 147 -16.15 25.36 -15.59
CA VAL A 147 -17.63 25.31 -15.56
C VAL A 147 -18.12 24.05 -14.84
N GLU A 148 -17.52 22.89 -15.16
CA GLU A 148 -17.85 21.63 -14.49
C GLU A 148 -17.49 21.66 -13.00
N GLN A 149 -16.47 22.41 -12.57
CA GLN A 149 -16.17 22.56 -11.14
C GLN A 149 -17.29 23.30 -10.39
N MET A 150 -17.90 24.32 -11.01
CA MET A 150 -19.05 25.01 -10.44
C MET A 150 -20.27 24.09 -10.35
N GLU A 151 -20.53 23.33 -11.42
CA GLU A 151 -21.63 22.36 -11.45
C GLU A 151 -21.40 21.19 -10.47
N LEU A 152 -20.16 20.71 -10.33
CA LEU A 152 -19.78 19.67 -9.37
C LEU A 152 -20.13 20.09 -7.95
N LYS A 153 -19.90 21.36 -7.60
CA LYS A 153 -20.27 21.90 -6.28
C LYS A 153 -21.78 21.76 -6.03
N GLU A 154 -22.60 22.14 -7.00
CA GLU A 154 -24.06 22.02 -6.89
C GLU A 154 -24.52 20.55 -6.84
N GLN A 155 -23.93 19.70 -7.69
CA GLN A 155 -24.23 18.26 -7.70
C GLN A 155 -23.85 17.59 -6.37
N LEU A 156 -22.71 17.94 -5.76
CA LEU A 156 -22.26 17.38 -4.48
C LEU A 156 -23.23 17.67 -3.33
N GLN A 157 -23.82 18.88 -3.30
CA GLN A 157 -24.76 19.28 -2.26
C GLN A 157 -26.07 18.48 -2.31
N VAL A 158 -26.58 18.22 -3.51
CA VAL A 158 -27.80 17.43 -3.68
C VAL A 158 -27.48 15.94 -3.52
N TRP A 159 -26.35 15.49 -4.05
CA TRP A 159 -25.92 14.09 -3.98
C TRP A 159 -25.79 13.59 -2.54
N ILE A 160 -25.16 14.36 -1.65
CA ILE A 160 -24.98 13.91 -0.26
C ILE A 160 -26.33 13.74 0.47
N TYR A 161 -27.32 14.56 0.14
CA TYR A 161 -28.66 14.41 0.71
C TYR A 161 -29.33 13.12 0.21
N GLU A 162 -29.31 12.89 -1.10
CA GLU A 162 -29.83 11.64 -1.71
C GLU A 162 -29.15 10.38 -1.16
N MET A 163 -27.81 10.42 -0.98
CA MET A 163 -27.06 9.29 -0.44
C MET A 163 -27.38 9.00 1.03
N ARG A 164 -27.68 10.03 1.83
CA ARG A 164 -27.96 9.89 3.27
C ARG A 164 -29.39 9.44 3.57
N GLU A 165 -30.35 9.86 2.75
CA GLU A 165 -31.76 9.49 2.87
C GLU A 165 -32.03 8.07 2.35
N ASN A 166 -31.29 7.64 1.33
CA ASN A 166 -31.52 6.33 0.72
C ASN A 166 -30.85 5.19 1.52
N GLU A 167 -31.67 4.33 2.13
CA GLU A 167 -31.21 3.18 2.93
C GLU A 167 -30.31 2.21 2.14
N ALA A 168 -30.44 2.18 0.80
CA ALA A 168 -29.60 1.34 -0.06
C ALA A 168 -28.09 1.67 0.04
N PHE A 169 -27.75 2.89 0.45
CA PHE A 169 -26.36 3.34 0.62
C PHE A 169 -25.88 3.24 2.08
N SER A 170 -26.78 3.05 3.04
CA SER A 170 -26.44 3.04 4.48
C SER A 170 -25.67 1.79 4.93
N THR A 171 -25.70 0.71 4.14
CA THR A 171 -25.07 -0.58 4.48
C THR A 171 -23.73 -0.82 3.78
N LEU A 172 -23.32 0.09 2.88
CA LEU A 172 -22.14 -0.10 2.04
C LEU A 172 -20.87 0.22 2.82
N GLN A 173 -19.81 -0.56 2.59
CA GLN A 173 -18.53 -0.39 3.28
C GLN A 173 -17.40 0.13 2.39
N SER A 174 -17.58 0.09 1.07
CA SER A 174 -16.55 0.51 0.12
C SER A 174 -17.08 1.47 -0.94
N ILE A 175 -16.22 2.38 -1.39
CA ILE A 175 -16.49 3.26 -2.53
C ILE A 175 -16.79 2.46 -3.82
N GLY A 176 -16.21 1.27 -3.96
CA GLY A 176 -16.51 0.35 -5.06
C GLY A 176 -17.97 -0.12 -5.04
N GLU A 177 -18.52 -0.44 -3.87
CA GLU A 177 -19.94 -0.77 -3.72
C GLU A 177 -20.84 0.42 -4.01
N VAL A 178 -20.47 1.63 -3.58
CA VAL A 178 -21.19 2.87 -3.91
C VAL A 178 -21.27 3.05 -5.42
N SER A 179 -20.16 2.88 -6.13
CA SER A 179 -20.13 3.01 -7.60
C SER A 179 -21.07 2.03 -8.30
N LYS A 180 -21.10 0.76 -7.85
CA LYS A 180 -22.00 -0.27 -8.41
C LYS A 180 -23.46 0.09 -8.15
N LYS A 181 -23.80 0.51 -6.93
CA LYS A 181 -25.16 0.92 -6.56
C LYS A 181 -25.64 2.16 -7.32
N MET A 182 -24.76 3.13 -7.57
CA MET A 182 -25.08 4.30 -8.40
C MET A 182 -25.39 3.91 -9.86
N VAL A 183 -24.77 2.85 -10.38
CA VAL A 183 -25.08 2.30 -11.70
C VAL A 183 -26.43 1.58 -11.70
N GLU A 184 -26.65 0.69 -10.74
CA GLU A 184 -27.90 -0.07 -10.58
C GLU A 184 -29.13 0.85 -10.47
N LEU A 185 -29.03 1.92 -9.68
CA LEU A 185 -30.11 2.89 -9.47
C LEU A 185 -30.16 3.99 -10.53
N THR A 186 -29.30 3.94 -11.55
CA THR A 186 -29.15 4.95 -12.61
C THR A 186 -28.79 6.37 -12.13
N ILE A 187 -28.42 6.52 -10.86
CA ILE A 187 -28.02 7.78 -10.19
C ILE A 187 -26.77 8.39 -10.84
N HIS A 188 -25.87 7.56 -11.38
CA HIS A 188 -24.67 8.00 -12.11
C HIS A 188 -24.98 8.94 -13.30
N LYS A 189 -26.19 8.88 -13.89
CA LYS A 189 -26.58 9.79 -14.98
C LYS A 189 -26.98 11.17 -14.46
N SER A 190 -27.67 11.21 -13.32
CA SER A 190 -28.10 12.46 -12.67
C SER A 190 -26.94 13.20 -12.02
N PHE A 191 -25.96 12.46 -11.47
CA PHE A 191 -24.79 13.01 -10.80
C PHE A 191 -23.50 12.58 -11.52
N HIS A 192 -23.39 12.90 -12.80
CA HIS A 192 -22.29 12.43 -13.64
C HIS A 192 -20.91 12.98 -13.21
N LEU A 193 -20.83 14.20 -12.66
CA LEU A 193 -19.56 14.77 -12.19
C LEU A 193 -19.10 14.12 -10.89
N VAL A 194 -20.04 13.85 -9.98
CA VAL A 194 -19.76 13.10 -8.75
C VAL A 194 -19.34 11.67 -9.08
N TYR A 195 -20.03 11.03 -10.04
CA TYR A 195 -19.66 9.70 -10.50
C TYR A 195 -18.26 9.67 -11.12
N ARG A 196 -17.91 10.65 -11.96
CA ARG A 196 -16.54 10.79 -12.51
C ARG A 196 -15.50 10.94 -11.40
N LEU A 197 -15.81 11.69 -10.35
CA LEU A 197 -14.92 11.86 -9.21
C LEU A 197 -14.74 10.53 -8.42
N ILE A 198 -15.79 9.73 -8.31
CA ILE A 198 -15.74 8.37 -7.76
C ILE A 198 -14.94 7.42 -8.67
N GLU A 199 -15.06 7.53 -9.99
CA GLU A 199 -14.25 6.75 -10.94
C GLU A 199 -12.77 7.09 -10.80
N LEU A 200 -12.42 8.37 -10.73
CA LEU A 200 -11.05 8.82 -10.45
C LEU A 200 -10.55 8.25 -9.12
N ALA A 201 -11.36 8.31 -8.07
CA ALA A 201 -11.05 7.74 -6.77
C ALA A 201 -10.76 6.23 -6.81
N LEU A 202 -11.51 5.47 -7.64
CA LEU A 202 -11.31 4.04 -7.82
C LEU A 202 -10.08 3.69 -8.66
N VAL A 203 -9.69 4.57 -9.59
CA VAL A 203 -8.50 4.39 -10.42
C VAL A 203 -7.23 4.74 -9.66
N LEU A 204 -7.30 5.59 -8.64
CA LEU A 204 -6.16 5.97 -7.82
C LEU A 204 -5.72 4.80 -6.92
N PRO A 205 -4.54 4.21 -7.16
CA PRO A 205 -4.04 3.17 -6.28
C PRO A 205 -3.65 3.81 -4.93
N VAL A 206 -4.45 3.56 -3.89
CA VAL A 206 -4.09 3.91 -2.49
C VAL A 206 -2.76 3.24 -2.08
N ALA A 207 -2.48 2.07 -2.67
CA ALA A 207 -1.20 1.41 -2.59
C ALA A 207 -0.80 0.82 -3.96
N THR A 208 0.43 1.08 -4.40
CA THR A 208 1.11 0.38 -5.51
C THR A 208 1.33 -1.12 -5.24
N ALA A 209 0.79 -1.65 -4.14
CA ALA A 209 0.99 -3.01 -3.66
C ALA A 209 0.71 -4.09 -4.72
N THR A 210 -0.32 -3.92 -5.56
CA THR A 210 -0.61 -4.90 -6.63
C THR A 210 0.49 -4.91 -7.70
N VAL A 211 0.99 -3.73 -8.08
CA VAL A 211 2.06 -3.58 -9.06
C VAL A 211 3.39 -4.05 -8.46
N GLU A 212 3.69 -3.70 -7.21
CA GLU A 212 4.87 -4.16 -6.46
C GLU A 212 4.84 -5.69 -6.24
N ARG A 213 3.67 -6.27 -5.97
CA ARG A 213 3.48 -7.73 -5.88
C ARG A 213 3.77 -8.39 -7.22
N ALA A 214 3.32 -7.80 -8.33
CA ALA A 214 3.62 -8.32 -9.67
C ALA A 214 5.12 -8.26 -9.97
N PHE A 215 5.82 -7.18 -9.61
CA PHE A 215 7.28 -7.08 -9.78
C PHE A 215 8.06 -8.03 -8.85
N SER A 216 7.60 -8.22 -7.60
CA SER A 216 8.20 -9.19 -6.68
C SER A 216 8.01 -10.63 -7.19
N ALA A 217 6.79 -10.97 -7.63
CA ALA A 217 6.51 -12.23 -8.29
C ALA A 217 7.37 -12.41 -9.54
N MET A 218 7.55 -11.36 -10.34
CA MET A 218 8.41 -11.37 -11.52
C MET A 218 9.86 -11.69 -11.16
N ASN A 219 10.39 -11.12 -10.07
CA ASN A 219 11.74 -11.41 -9.60
C ASN A 219 11.90 -12.84 -9.06
N ILE A 220 10.82 -13.47 -8.60
CA ILE A 220 10.82 -14.88 -8.18
C ILE A 220 10.74 -15.81 -9.41
N ILE A 221 9.95 -15.42 -10.41
CA ILE A 221 9.73 -16.18 -11.66
C ILE A 221 10.96 -16.09 -12.58
N LYS A 222 11.60 -14.92 -12.66
CA LYS A 222 12.85 -14.68 -13.39
C LYS A 222 14.02 -14.87 -12.43
N THR A 223 14.63 -16.06 -12.49
CA THR A 223 15.88 -16.35 -11.79
C THR A 223 17.07 -16.12 -12.72
N ASP A 224 18.28 -16.03 -12.17
CA ASP A 224 19.51 -15.83 -12.96
C ASP A 224 19.67 -16.85 -14.11
N LEU A 225 19.20 -18.08 -13.90
CA LEU A 225 19.19 -19.17 -14.89
C LEU A 225 18.01 -19.10 -15.88
N ARG A 226 16.96 -18.33 -15.59
CA ARG A 226 15.70 -18.21 -16.35
C ARG A 226 15.38 -16.75 -16.72
N ASN A 227 16.40 -15.98 -17.08
CA ASN A 227 16.24 -14.55 -17.40
C ASN A 227 15.67 -14.27 -18.80
N LYS A 228 15.80 -15.21 -19.75
CA LYS A 228 15.16 -15.12 -21.07
C LYS A 228 13.87 -15.93 -21.09
N MET A 229 12.74 -15.23 -21.07
CA MET A 229 11.40 -15.79 -21.24
C MET A 229 10.63 -14.92 -22.24
N GLY A 230 9.75 -15.52 -23.03
CA GLY A 230 8.80 -14.77 -23.85
C GLY A 230 7.75 -14.06 -22.98
N ASP A 231 7.23 -12.93 -23.46
CA ASP A 231 6.30 -12.09 -22.71
C ASP A 231 5.00 -12.83 -22.34
N ASP A 232 4.45 -13.61 -23.27
CA ASP A 232 3.25 -14.43 -23.02
C ASP A 232 3.49 -15.43 -21.88
N TYR A 233 4.60 -16.18 -21.94
CA TYR A 233 4.92 -17.19 -20.94
C TYR A 233 5.22 -16.58 -19.56
N LEU A 234 5.84 -15.39 -19.52
CA LEU A 234 6.04 -14.64 -18.30
C LEU A 234 4.71 -14.19 -17.70
N THR A 235 3.80 -13.68 -18.53
CA THR A 235 2.47 -13.22 -18.14
C THR A 235 1.65 -14.38 -17.57
N ASP A 236 1.64 -15.53 -18.24
CA ASP A 236 0.97 -16.74 -17.75
C ASP A 236 1.53 -17.19 -16.39
N CYS A 237 2.86 -17.18 -16.22
CA CYS A 237 3.50 -17.52 -14.95
C CYS A 237 3.14 -16.51 -13.84
N LEU A 238 3.08 -15.22 -14.16
CA LEU A 238 2.73 -14.16 -13.22
C LEU A 238 1.29 -14.31 -12.73
N VAL A 239 0.35 -14.55 -13.64
CA VAL A 239 -1.06 -14.78 -13.30
C VAL A 239 -1.20 -15.98 -12.37
N CYS A 240 -0.55 -17.11 -12.69
CA CYS A 240 -0.54 -18.29 -11.83
C CYS A 240 0.07 -18.04 -10.45
N TYR A 241 1.08 -17.16 -10.35
CA TYR A 241 1.75 -16.85 -9.10
C TYR A 241 0.97 -15.85 -8.23
N ILE A 242 0.39 -14.82 -8.84
CA ILE A 242 -0.36 -13.76 -8.14
C ILE A 242 -1.70 -14.31 -7.66
N GLU A 243 -2.41 -15.05 -8.52
CA GLU A 243 -3.75 -15.57 -8.25
C GLU A 243 -3.73 -17.01 -7.74
N ARG A 244 -2.71 -17.38 -6.96
CA ARG A 244 -2.54 -18.74 -6.42
C ARG A 244 -3.79 -19.28 -5.73
N ASP A 245 -4.52 -18.42 -5.02
CA ASP A 245 -5.73 -18.80 -4.30
C ASP A 245 -6.83 -19.27 -5.27
N ILE A 246 -6.95 -18.60 -6.43
CA ILE A 246 -7.89 -18.98 -7.48
C ILE A 246 -7.46 -20.31 -8.11
N PHE A 247 -6.17 -20.47 -8.42
CA PHE A 247 -5.66 -21.71 -9.02
C PHE A 247 -5.71 -22.91 -8.06
N GLN A 248 -5.56 -22.70 -6.75
CA GLN A 248 -5.75 -23.74 -5.75
C GLN A 248 -7.19 -24.23 -5.67
N ALA A 249 -8.17 -23.40 -6.02
CA ALA A 249 -9.58 -23.77 -6.05
C ALA A 249 -9.96 -24.61 -7.28
N ILE A 250 -9.09 -24.65 -8.32
CA ILE A 250 -9.33 -25.42 -9.54
C ILE A 250 -8.79 -26.84 -9.36
N ASP A 251 -9.63 -27.84 -9.63
CA ASP A 251 -9.22 -29.24 -9.57
C ASP A 251 -8.20 -29.57 -10.68
N ASN A 252 -7.10 -30.22 -10.30
CA ASN A 252 -6.06 -30.64 -11.23
C ASN A 252 -6.61 -31.58 -12.32
N GLU A 253 -7.59 -32.42 -11.99
CA GLU A 253 -8.22 -33.32 -12.97
C GLU A 253 -8.98 -32.52 -14.04
N ALA A 254 -9.64 -31.42 -13.67
CA ALA A 254 -10.31 -30.53 -14.62
C ALA A 254 -9.30 -29.83 -15.55
N ILE A 255 -8.14 -29.41 -15.02
CA ILE A 255 -7.05 -28.82 -15.82
C ILE A 255 -6.51 -29.85 -16.82
N MET A 256 -6.27 -31.09 -16.36
CA MET A 256 -5.75 -32.17 -17.21
C MET A 256 -6.73 -32.51 -18.34
N GLN A 257 -8.02 -32.65 -18.03
CA GLN A 257 -9.06 -32.91 -19.04
C GLN A 257 -9.17 -31.77 -20.04
N HIS A 258 -9.16 -30.52 -19.58
CA HIS A 258 -9.19 -29.36 -20.48
C HIS A 258 -7.97 -29.33 -21.41
N PHE A 259 -6.76 -29.56 -20.86
CA PHE A 259 -5.52 -29.61 -21.63
C PHE A 259 -5.47 -30.77 -22.64
N GLN A 260 -6.07 -31.91 -22.29
CA GLN A 260 -6.22 -33.07 -23.19
C GLN A 260 -7.19 -32.75 -24.33
N ASN A 261 -8.29 -32.03 -24.05
CA ASN A 261 -9.31 -31.67 -25.04
C ASN A 261 -8.88 -30.55 -26.00
N MET A 262 -7.85 -29.76 -25.68
CA MET A 262 -7.40 -28.66 -26.56
C MET A 262 -6.86 -29.13 -27.92
N LYS A 263 -6.20 -30.29 -27.98
CA LYS A 263 -5.66 -30.87 -29.22
C LYS A 263 -5.62 -32.39 -29.10
N THR A 264 -5.76 -33.11 -30.22
CA THR A 264 -5.50 -34.55 -30.26
C THR A 264 -4.03 -34.82 -29.95
N ARG A 265 -3.77 -35.44 -28.79
CA ARG A 265 -2.42 -35.80 -28.34
C ARG A 265 -2.16 -37.28 -28.56
N ARG A 266 -0.88 -37.64 -28.73
CA ARG A 266 -0.46 -39.05 -28.93
C ARG A 266 -0.54 -39.90 -27.65
N ILE A 267 -0.69 -39.27 -26.49
CA ILE A 267 -0.69 -39.90 -25.18
C ILE A 267 -1.82 -39.29 -24.36
N ASP A 268 -2.61 -40.15 -23.72
CA ASP A 268 -3.59 -39.74 -22.73
C ASP A 268 -2.93 -39.57 -21.37
N LEU A 269 -3.16 -38.42 -20.74
CA LEU A 269 -2.65 -38.15 -19.41
C LEU A 269 -3.29 -39.12 -18.39
N PRO A 270 -2.50 -39.67 -17.45
CA PRO A 270 -3.02 -40.59 -16.44
C PRO A 270 -4.04 -39.88 -15.53
N ARG A 271 -5.15 -40.53 -15.23
CA ARG A 271 -6.13 -40.02 -14.26
C ARG A 271 -5.48 -39.92 -12.88
N LEU A 272 -5.64 -38.80 -12.18
CA LEU A 272 -5.16 -38.68 -10.81
C LEU A 272 -5.93 -39.68 -9.93
N GLN A 273 -5.22 -40.64 -9.34
CA GLN A 273 -5.83 -41.52 -8.33
C GLN A 273 -6.15 -40.66 -7.10
N LYS A 274 -7.43 -40.66 -6.72
CA LYS A 274 -7.96 -39.95 -5.54
C LYS A 274 -7.25 -40.33 -4.25
#